data_AF-A0A8S7K2E5-F1
#
_entry.id   AF-A0A8S7K2E5-F1
#
_cell.length_a   1.000
_cell.length_b   1.000
_cell.length_c   1.000
_cell.angle_alpha   90.00
_cell.angle_beta   90.00
_cell.angle_gamma   90.00
#
_symmetry.space_group_name_H-M   'P 1'
#
loop_
_entity.id
_entity.type
_entity.pdbx_description
1 polymer ?
#
loop_
_entity_poly.entity_id
_entity_poly.type
_entity_poly.pdbx_seq_one_letter_code
_entity_poly.pdbx_strand_id
1 'polypeptide(L)' 'NTGYYKNEGTAENIQIELRDDQDAALKNGDSKTVIVDEITRNAQFPLKARAITVNGNASQGTIEALINVIYTWQ' A
#
# COMPACT_ATOMS: atom_id res chain seq x y z
N ASN A 1 12.15 -1.84 11.96
CA ASN A 1 11.44 -1.73 10.68
C ASN A 1 10.13 -2.50 10.82
N THR A 2 8.97 -1.83 10.74
CA THR A 2 7.66 -2.49 10.89
C THR A 2 7.23 -3.24 9.63
N GLY A 3 7.92 -3.02 8.51
CA GLY A 3 7.60 -3.57 7.20
C GLY A 3 6.50 -2.83 6.44
N TYR A 4 5.84 -1.84 7.05
CA TYR A 4 4.86 -0.98 6.39
C TYR A 4 5.53 0.23 5.74
N TYR A 5 4.82 0.92 4.85
CA TYR A 5 5.35 2.14 4.24
C TYR A 5 5.49 3.24 5.28
N LYS A 6 6.59 3.98 5.19
CA LYS A 6 6.90 5.09 6.08
C LYS A 6 5.98 6.27 5.80
N ASN A 7 5.56 6.95 6.86
CA ASN A 7 5.03 8.31 6.75
C ASN A 7 6.20 9.27 6.48
N GLU A 8 6.18 9.95 5.34
CA GLU A 8 7.13 11.01 4.98
C GLU A 8 6.64 12.41 5.44
N GLY A 9 5.41 12.50 5.96
CA GLY A 9 4.89 13.70 6.59
C GLY A 9 5.42 13.91 8.02
N THR A 10 4.87 14.93 8.71
CA THR A 10 5.37 15.32 10.04
C THR A 10 4.75 14.55 11.21
N ALA A 11 3.67 13.79 11.00
CA ALA A 11 3.08 12.96 12.04
C ALA A 11 3.97 11.77 12.39
N GLU A 12 4.32 11.63 13.67
CA GLU A 12 5.15 10.54 14.18
C GLU A 12 4.30 9.32 14.55
N ASN A 13 4.96 8.17 14.64
CA ASN A 13 4.37 6.88 15.00
C ASN A 13 3.18 6.43 14.14
N ILE A 14 3.11 6.94 12.90
CA ILE A 14 2.19 6.51 11.85
C ILE A 14 2.95 5.76 10.75
N GLN A 15 2.34 4.69 10.24
CA GLN A 15 2.75 3.96 9.05
C GLN A 15 1.58 3.85 8.09
N ILE A 16 1.85 3.59 6.81
CA ILE A 16 0.83 3.36 5.79
C ILE A 16 0.83 1.88 5.42
N GLU A 17 -0.33 1.26 5.53
CA GLU A 17 -0.58 -0.10 5.10
C GLU A 17 -1.36 -0.10 3.79
N LEU A 18 -0.81 -0.77 2.78
CA LEU A 18 -1.49 -1.11 1.54
C LEU A 18 -1.93 -2.57 1.62
N ARG A 19 -3.18 -2.84 1.28
CA ARG A 19 -3.72 -4.19 1.15
C ARG A 19 -4.42 -4.37 -0.18
N ASP A 20 -4.51 -5.62 -0.59
CA ASP A 20 -5.37 -6.00 -1.69
C ASP A 20 -6.82 -6.27 -1.24
N ASP A 21 -7.66 -6.67 -2.19
CA ASP A 21 -9.07 -6.98 -1.98
C ASP A 21 -9.32 -8.26 -1.16
N GLN A 22 -8.32 -9.14 -1.02
CA GLN A 22 -8.32 -10.31 -0.13
C GLN A 22 -7.66 -10.03 1.23
N ASP A 23 -7.40 -8.75 1.53
CA ASP A 23 -6.76 -8.25 2.75
C ASP A 23 -5.31 -8.74 2.97
N ALA A 24 -4.62 -9.17 1.91
CA ALA A 24 -3.19 -9.42 1.94
C ALA A 24 -2.42 -8.09 1.96
N ALA A 25 -1.47 -7.94 2.88
CA ALA A 25 -0.62 -6.76 2.94
C ALA A 25 0.41 -6.77 1.80
N LEU A 26 0.52 -5.65 1.10
CA LEU A 26 1.52 -5.42 0.05
C LEU A 26 2.56 -4.46 0.59
N LYS A 27 3.77 -4.95 0.84
CA LYS A 27 4.93 -4.19 1.34
C LYS A 27 5.88 -3.85 0.20
N ASN A 28 6.92 -3.06 0.52
CA ASN A 28 7.95 -2.75 -0.47
C ASN A 28 8.65 -4.05 -0.95
N GLY A 29 8.63 -4.27 -2.27
CA GLY A 29 9.18 -5.47 -2.90
C GLY A 29 8.15 -6.58 -3.19
N ASP A 30 6.94 -6.49 -2.65
CA ASP A 30 5.88 -7.45 -2.95
C ASP A 30 5.32 -7.24 -4.36
N SER A 31 4.74 -8.30 -4.93
CA SER A 31 4.06 -8.29 -6.22
C SER A 31 2.64 -8.86 -6.10
N LYS A 32 1.75 -8.39 -6.97
CA LYS A 32 0.42 -8.97 -7.18
C LYS A 32 0.20 -9.17 -8.68
N THR A 33 -0.41 -10.28 -9.04
CA THR A 33 -0.81 -10.59 -10.41
C THR A 33 -2.32 -10.62 -10.50
N VAL A 34 -2.87 -10.02 -11.55
CA VAL A 34 -4.28 -10.14 -11.92
C VAL A 34 -4.36 -10.62 -13.37
N ILE A 35 -5.45 -11.33 -13.69
CA ILE A 35 -5.70 -11.82 -15.04
C ILE A 35 -6.32 -10.66 -15.84
N VAL A 36 -5.93 -10.53 -17.12
CA VAL A 36 -6.58 -9.61 -18.05
C VAL A 36 -7.95 -10.18 -18.41
N ASP A 37 -9.00 -9.40 -18.21
CA ASP A 37 -10.33 -9.74 -18.72
C ASP A 37 -10.31 -9.66 -20.25
N GLU A 38 -10.53 -10.79 -20.93
CA GLU A 38 -10.42 -10.89 -22.39
C GLU A 38 -11.57 -10.17 -23.14
N ILE A 39 -12.72 -10.00 -22.50
CA ILE A 39 -13.91 -9.37 -23.10
C ILE A 39 -13.74 -7.85 -23.07
N THR A 40 -13.37 -7.32 -21.92
CA THR A 40 -13.21 -5.87 -21.69
C THR A 40 -11.80 -5.37 -22.00
N ARG A 41 -10.84 -6.27 -22.17
CA ARG A 41 -9.41 -5.99 -22.40
C ARG A 41 -8.81 -5.12 -21.29
N ASN A 42 -9.20 -5.38 -20.04
CA ASN A 42 -8.83 -4.59 -18.87
C ASN A 42 -8.19 -5.48 -17.78
N ALA A 43 -7.27 -4.91 -17.00
CA ALA A 43 -6.75 -5.48 -15.77
C ALA A 43 -6.87 -4.43 -14.65
N GLN A 44 -7.50 -4.80 -13.54
CA GLN A 44 -7.74 -3.90 -12.42
C GLN A 44 -7.09 -4.45 -11.14
N PHE A 45 -6.43 -3.57 -10.39
CA PHE A 45 -5.86 -3.87 -9.08
C PHE A 45 -6.69 -3.14 -8.02
N PRO A 46 -7.75 -3.77 -7.46
CA PRO A 46 -8.49 -3.19 -6.36
C PRO A 46 -7.62 -3.21 -5.09
N LEU A 47 -7.27 -2.03 -4.58
CA LEU A 47 -6.40 -1.86 -3.42
C LEU A 47 -7.07 -0.97 -2.36
N LYS A 48 -6.68 -1.16 -1.10
CA LYS A 48 -7.12 -0.35 0.05
C LYS A 48 -5.90 0.14 0.79
N ALA A 49 -5.92 1.41 1.20
CA ALA A 49 -4.87 1.98 2.04
C ALA A 49 -5.45 2.48 3.37
N ARG A 50 -4.67 2.35 4.44
CA ARG A 50 -4.98 2.98 5.73
C ARG A 50 -3.71 3.41 6.47
N ALA A 51 -3.84 4.46 7.27
CA ALA A 51 -2.83 4.79 8.27
C ALA A 51 -2.99 3.85 9.48
N ILE A 52 -1.87 3.42 10.06
CA ILE A 52 -1.82 2.58 11.26
C ILE A 52 -0.77 3.11 12.22
N THR A 53 -0.90 2.80 13.51
CA THR A 53 0.16 2.99 14.49
C THR A 53 0.53 1.63 15.08
N VAL A 54 1.71 1.13 14.74
CA VAL A 54 2.18 -0.18 15.24
C VAL A 54 2.57 -0.10 16.71
N ASN A 55 3.16 1.01 17.14
CA ASN A 55 3.72 1.19 18.49
C ASN A 55 2.87 2.13 19.38
N GLY A 56 1.73 2.61 18.89
CA GLY A 56 0.93 3.64 19.59
C GLY A 56 1.56 5.03 19.53
N ASN A 57 0.98 5.98 20.27
CA ASN A 57 1.47 7.37 20.41
C ASN A 57 1.60 8.14 19.10
N ALA A 58 0.64 7.98 18.18
CA ALA A 58 0.56 8.83 16.99
C ALA A 58 0.54 10.31 17.38
N SER A 59 1.37 11.13 16.72
CA SER A 59 1.43 12.57 16.99
C SER A 59 0.71 13.39 15.92
N GLN A 60 0.47 14.67 16.23
CA GLN A 60 -0.09 15.60 15.27
C GLN A 60 0.91 15.90 14.16
N GLY A 61 0.44 15.92 12.92
CA GLY A 61 1.24 16.32 11.76
C GLY A 61 0.61 15.90 10.44
N THR A 62 1.34 16.04 9.34
CA THR A 62 0.91 15.59 8.02
C THR A 62 1.17 14.09 7.84
N ILE A 63 0.35 13.47 7.00
CA ILE A 63 0.52 12.09 6.57
C ILE A 63 0.73 12.08 5.06
N GLU A 64 1.91 11.66 4.62
CA GLU A 64 2.33 11.65 3.22
C GLU A 64 3.10 10.37 2.93
N ALA A 65 2.81 9.72 1.80
CA ALA A 65 3.58 8.57 1.33
C ALA A 65 3.48 8.46 -0.19
N LEU A 66 4.57 8.01 -0.81
CA LEU A 66 4.65 7.70 -2.24
C LEU A 66 5.01 6.22 -2.41
N ILE A 67 4.14 5.45 -3.06
CA ILE A 67 4.35 4.04 -3.37
C ILE A 67 4.55 3.92 -4.89
N ASN A 68 5.76 3.52 -5.31
CA ASN A 68 6.07 3.30 -6.73
C ASN A 68 5.65 1.89 -7.15
N VAL A 69 4.98 1.78 -8.29
CA VAL A 69 4.48 0.51 -8.85
C VAL A 69 5.07 0.32 -10.25
N ILE A 70 5.61 -0.86 -10.52
CA ILE A 70 6.12 -1.28 -11.83
C ILE A 70 5.24 -2.43 -12.33
N TYR A 71 4.72 -2.29 -13.54
CA TYR A 71 3.94 -3.32 -14.21
C TYR A 71 4.83 -4.14 -15.14
N THR A 72 4.61 -5.45 -15.15
CA THR A 72 5.23 -6.40 -16.07
C THR A 72 4.13 -7.27 -16.68
N TRP A 73 4.41 -7.87 -17.85
CA TRP A 73 3.47 -8.71 -18.59
C TRP A 73 4.13 -10.07 -18.88
N GLN A 74 3.32 -11.12 -18.94
CA GLN A 74 3.70 -12.49 -19.27
C GLN A 74 2.76 -13.07 -20.32
#